data_AF-A0A0M8PPC2-F1
#
_entry.id   AF-A0A0M8PPC2-F1
#
_cell.length_a   1.000
_cell.length_b   1.000
_cell.length_c   1.000
_cell.angle_alpha   90.00
_cell.angle_beta   90.00
_cell.angle_gamma   90.00
#
_symmetry.space_group_name_H-M   'P 1'
#
loop_
_entity.id
_entity.type
_entity.pdbx_description
1 polymer ?
#
loop_
_entity_poly.entity_id
_entity_poly.type
_entity_poly.pdbx_seq_one_letter_code
_entity_poly.pdbx_strand_id
1 'polypeptide(L)'
;MLEIDKEYWIGKDEQLPFFSTGASKYGLDVASQRVDRLNRRITSLEIKLEHYQAIEKEIRENIEKLEGLEYKIAKLRFIDGMTYQEIADELKYSYGYIRKVVSQGNKEVTIRLVKQ
;
A
#
# COMPACT_ATOMS: atom_id res chain seq x y z
N MET A 1 -7.15 -13.56 -12.98
CA MET A 1 -6.46 -13.20 -14.24
C MET A 1 -5.10 -13.89 -14.33
N LEU A 2 -4.19 -13.72 -13.36
CA LEU A 2 -2.87 -14.38 -13.35
C LEU A 2 -2.93 -15.91 -13.32
N GLU A 3 -3.81 -16.49 -12.50
CA GLU A 3 -3.99 -17.95 -12.44
C GLU A 3 -4.52 -18.53 -13.75
N ILE A 4 -5.48 -17.83 -14.38
CA ILE A 4 -6.04 -18.21 -15.68
C ILE A 4 -4.95 -18.18 -16.76
N ASP A 5 -4.11 -17.15 -16.78
CA ASP A 5 -2.98 -17.04 -17.71
C ASP A 5 -1.90 -18.10 -17.43
N LYS A 6 -1.59 -18.37 -16.15
CA LYS A 6 -0.64 -19.42 -15.74
C LYS A 6 -1.12 -20.79 -16.21
N GLU A 7 -2.38 -21.10 -15.97
CA GLU A 7 -3.02 -22.35 -16.43
C GLU A 7 -3.04 -22.46 -17.96
N TYR A 8 -3.35 -21.35 -18.64
CA TYR A 8 -3.42 -21.32 -20.10
C TYR A 8 -2.06 -21.57 -20.78
N TRP A 9 -0.97 -21.05 -20.21
CA TRP A 9 0.38 -21.18 -20.78
C TRP A 9 1.17 -22.37 -20.23
N ILE A 10 1.10 -22.65 -18.93
CA ILE A 10 1.89 -23.69 -18.25
C ILE A 10 1.12 -25.00 -18.12
N GLY A 11 -0.20 -24.93 -17.92
CA GLY A 11 -1.06 -26.09 -17.61
C GLY A 11 -1.39 -26.15 -16.11
N LYS A 12 -2.32 -27.04 -15.74
CA LYS A 12 -2.70 -27.27 -14.33
C LYS A 12 -1.68 -28.11 -13.56
N ASP A 13 -0.97 -29.00 -14.26
CA ASP A 13 -0.04 -29.95 -13.65
C ASP A 13 1.39 -29.41 -13.68
N GLU A 14 1.96 -29.13 -12.51
CA GLU A 14 3.34 -28.61 -12.37
C GLU A 14 4.42 -29.62 -12.78
N GLN A 15 4.07 -30.90 -12.93
CA GLN A 15 5.01 -31.97 -13.26
C GLN A 15 5.42 -31.99 -14.74
N LEU A 16 4.56 -31.49 -15.64
CA LEU A 16 4.78 -31.47 -17.08
C LEU A 16 4.38 -30.09 -17.64
N PRO A 17 5.28 -29.10 -17.58
CA PRO A 17 4.98 -27.75 -18.03
C PRO A 17 4.74 -27.74 -19.54
N PHE A 18 3.88 -26.81 -19.99
CA PHE A 18 3.56 -26.56 -21.40
C PHE A 18 2.79 -27.68 -22.11
N PHE A 19 2.14 -28.58 -21.37
CA PHE A 19 1.06 -29.44 -21.88
C PHE A 19 -0.32 -28.73 -21.81
N SER A 20 -0.31 -27.43 -22.08
CA SER A 20 -1.46 -26.54 -21.95
C SER A 20 -2.11 -26.26 -23.31
N THR A 21 -3.35 -25.74 -23.28
CA THR A 21 -4.05 -25.30 -24.49
C THR A 21 -3.26 -24.22 -25.24
N GLY A 22 -2.61 -23.30 -24.53
CA GLY A 22 -1.81 -22.22 -25.12
C GLY A 22 -0.56 -22.74 -25.82
N ALA A 23 0.20 -23.64 -25.17
CA ALA A 23 1.41 -24.22 -25.75
C ALA A 23 1.12 -25.14 -26.94
N SER A 24 0.05 -25.94 -26.88
CA SER A 24 -0.40 -26.77 -28.01
C SER A 24 -0.83 -25.94 -29.21
N LYS A 25 -1.48 -24.78 -28.98
CA LYS A 25 -2.01 -23.92 -30.04
C LYS A 25 -0.94 -23.03 -30.68
N TYR A 26 0.00 -22.51 -29.91
CA TYR A 26 0.93 -21.47 -30.35
C TYR A 26 2.40 -21.90 -30.37
N GLY A 27 2.72 -23.09 -29.86
CA GLY A 27 4.08 -23.59 -29.76
C GLY A 27 4.71 -23.35 -28.38
N LEU A 28 5.70 -24.18 -28.08
CA LEU A 28 6.44 -24.17 -26.81
C LEU A 28 7.25 -22.87 -26.63
N ASP A 29 7.81 -22.35 -27.71
CA ASP A 29 8.59 -21.11 -27.74
C ASP A 29 7.75 -19.90 -27.34
N VAL A 30 6.55 -19.77 -27.92
CA VAL A 30 5.62 -18.68 -27.60
C VAL A 30 5.13 -18.81 -26.15
N ALA A 31 4.79 -20.03 -25.72
CA ALA A 31 4.36 -20.27 -24.35
C ALA A 31 5.46 -19.92 -23.34
N SER A 32 6.71 -20.30 -23.61
CA SER A 32 7.87 -19.97 -22.77
C SER A 32 8.07 -18.45 -22.64
N GLN A 33 8.04 -17.71 -23.75
CA GLN A 33 8.18 -16.24 -23.72
C GLN A 33 7.05 -15.55 -22.93
N ARG A 34 5.83 -16.12 -22.97
CA ARG A 34 4.67 -15.59 -22.24
C ARG A 34 4.84 -15.81 -20.73
N VAL A 35 5.29 -16.99 -20.33
CA VAL A 35 5.60 -17.31 -18.93
C VAL A 35 6.71 -16.44 -18.41
N ASP A 36 7.80 -16.24 -19.16
CA ASP A 36 8.88 -15.34 -18.78
C ASP A 36 8.39 -13.91 -18.56
N ARG A 37 7.52 -13.42 -19.45
CA ARG A 37 6.91 -12.09 -19.29
C ARG A 37 6.04 -12.00 -18.04
N LEU A 38 5.27 -13.03 -17.74
CA LEU A 38 4.45 -13.08 -16.52
C LEU A 38 5.34 -13.08 -15.27
N ASN A 39 6.37 -13.92 -15.23
CA ASN A 39 7.32 -13.97 -14.12
C ASN A 39 8.01 -12.62 -13.91
N ARG A 40 8.50 -11.96 -14.97
CA ARG A 40 9.08 -10.61 -14.85
C ARG A 40 8.11 -9.58 -14.28
N ARG A 41 6.83 -9.66 -14.64
CA ARG A 41 5.79 -8.78 -14.09
C ARG A 41 5.53 -9.07 -12.61
N ILE A 42 5.47 -10.34 -12.23
CA ILE A 42 5.32 -10.76 -10.82
C ILE A 42 6.49 -10.22 -10.01
N THR A 43 7.73 -10.50 -10.43
CA THR A 43 8.93 -10.00 -9.73
C THR A 43 8.96 -8.48 -9.64
N SER A 44 8.58 -7.76 -10.71
CA SER A 44 8.51 -6.30 -10.67
C SER A 44 7.46 -5.78 -9.68
N LEU A 45 6.33 -6.47 -9.54
CA LEU A 45 5.29 -6.12 -8.58
C LEU A 45 5.71 -6.43 -7.15
N GLU A 46 6.39 -7.56 -6.92
CA GLU A 46 6.95 -7.95 -5.62
C GLU A 46 7.98 -6.91 -5.14
N ILE A 47 8.92 -6.50 -6.00
CA ILE A 47 9.90 -5.45 -5.68
C ILE A 47 9.21 -4.13 -5.31
N LYS A 48 8.17 -3.74 -6.07
CA LYS A 48 7.41 -2.52 -5.77
C LYS A 48 6.66 -2.63 -4.45
N LEU A 49 6.07 -3.79 -4.18
CA LEU A 49 5.36 -4.06 -2.94
C LEU A 49 6.31 -3.94 -1.75
N GLU A 50 7.48 -4.58 -1.82
CA GLU A 50 8.51 -4.51 -0.79
C GLU A 50 8.98 -3.05 -0.57
N HIS A 51 9.19 -2.31 -1.66
CA HIS A 51 9.56 -0.90 -1.58
C HIS A 51 8.49 -0.05 -0.89
N TYR A 52 7.20 -0.24 -1.22
CA TYR A 52 6.12 0.50 -0.57
C TYR A 52 5.93 0.09 0.89
N GLN A 53 6.12 -1.18 1.23
CA GLN A 53 6.09 -1.64 2.62
C GLN A 53 7.24 -1.04 3.45
N ALA A 54 8.43 -0.91 2.87
CA ALA A 54 9.55 -0.24 3.52
C ALA A 54 9.25 1.25 3.78
N ILE A 55 8.70 1.96 2.78
CA ILE A 55 8.27 3.35 2.94
C ILE A 55 7.17 3.47 4.00
N GLU A 56 6.17 2.59 3.99
CA GLU A 56 5.10 2.60 4.98
C GLU A 56 5.65 2.43 6.40
N LYS A 57 6.58 1.48 6.58
CA LYS A 57 7.26 1.26 7.86
C LYS A 57 8.02 2.49 8.32
N GLU A 58 8.79 3.12 7.43
CA GLU A 58 9.54 4.34 7.74
C GLU A 58 8.60 5.49 8.14
N ILE A 59 7.50 5.68 7.41
CA ILE A 59 6.47 6.68 7.74
C ILE A 59 5.88 6.40 9.13
N ARG A 60 5.53 5.15 9.43
CA ARG A 60 4.98 4.77 10.74
C ARG A 60 5.97 5.05 11.88
N GLU A 61 7.22 4.66 11.73
CA GLU A 61 8.28 4.92 12.73
C GLU A 61 8.51 6.43 12.92
N ASN A 62 8.48 7.21 11.84
CA ASN A 62 8.62 8.66 11.92
C ASN A 62 7.43 9.32 12.60
N ILE A 63 6.20 8.86 12.32
CA ILE A 63 4.98 9.35 12.98
C ILE A 63 4.98 9.02 14.48
N GLU A 64 5.49 7.87 14.88
CA GLU A 64 5.61 7.52 16.31
C GLU A 64 6.57 8.42 17.08
N LYS A 65 7.57 8.99 16.41
CA LYS A 65 8.51 9.96 16.98
C LYS A 65 7.93 11.37 17.05
N LEU A 66 6.81 11.65 16.37
CA LEU A 66 6.21 12.98 16.40
C LEU A 66 5.55 13.24 17.75
N GLU A 67 6.11 14.20 18.46
CA GLU A 67 5.56 14.69 19.73
C GLU A 67 4.63 15.87 19.46
N GLY A 68 3.45 15.83 20.06
CA GLY A 68 2.42 16.86 19.89
C GLY A 68 1.03 16.25 19.86
N LEU A 69 0.05 16.99 20.39
CA LEU A 69 -1.33 16.52 20.43
C LEU A 69 -1.91 16.45 19.03
N GLU A 70 -1.58 17.39 18.15
CA GLU A 70 -1.98 17.43 16.75
C GLU A 70 -1.52 16.19 15.97
N TYR A 71 -0.28 15.73 16.19
CA TYR A 71 0.25 14.54 15.50
C TYR A 71 -0.37 13.25 16.01
N LYS A 72 -0.64 13.14 17.33
CA LYS A 72 -1.40 12.03 17.90
C LYS A 72 -2.82 11.95 17.31
N ILE A 73 -3.49 13.09 17.19
CA ILE A 73 -4.82 13.16 16.55
C ILE A 73 -4.74 12.77 15.08
N ALA A 74 -3.72 13.22 14.34
CA ALA A 74 -3.53 12.87 12.93
C ALA A 74 -3.28 11.36 12.73
N LYS A 75 -2.46 10.73 13.59
CA LYS A 75 -2.24 9.27 13.58
C LYS A 75 -3.57 8.52 13.75
N LEU A 76 -4.29 8.80 14.84
CA LEU A 76 -5.55 8.11 15.13
C LEU A 76 -6.59 8.32 14.02
N ARG A 77 -6.60 9.50 13.39
CA ARG A 77 -7.55 9.83 12.33
C ARG A 77 -7.23 9.15 11.00
N PHE A 78 -5.98 9.25 10.55
CA PHE A 78 -5.61 8.86 9.18
C PHE A 78 -4.99 7.48 9.08
N ILE A 79 -4.34 6.99 10.15
CA ILE A 79 -3.74 5.65 10.20
C ILE A 79 -4.73 4.66 10.81
N ASP A 80 -5.29 5.01 11.98
CA ASP A 80 -6.16 4.09 12.73
C ASP A 80 -7.65 4.23 12.34
N GLY A 81 -7.97 5.20 11.47
CA GLY A 81 -9.30 5.38 10.88
C GLY A 81 -10.38 5.91 11.83
N MET A 82 -10.01 6.34 13.03
CA MET A 82 -10.95 6.79 14.06
C MET A 82 -11.64 8.11 13.70
N THR A 83 -12.86 8.29 14.16
CA THR A 83 -13.60 9.56 14.12
C THR A 83 -13.06 10.53 15.17
N TYR A 84 -13.27 11.84 14.97
CA TYR A 84 -12.87 12.84 15.98
C TYR A 84 -13.61 12.70 17.32
N GLN A 85 -14.76 12.00 17.34
CA GLN A 85 -15.47 11.68 18.58
C GLN A 85 -14.74 10.57 19.33
N GLU A 86 -14.44 9.46 18.64
CA GLU A 86 -13.65 8.35 19.22
C GLU A 86 -12.27 8.82 19.70
N ILE A 87 -11.61 9.71 18.94
CA ILE A 87 -10.33 10.30 19.33
C ILE A 87 -10.46 11.17 20.59
N ALA A 88 -11.56 11.91 20.72
CA ALA A 88 -11.83 12.72 21.91
C ALA A 88 -11.99 11.82 23.14
N ASP A 89 -12.74 10.72 23.00
CA ASP A 89 -12.95 9.75 24.08
C ASP A 89 -11.64 9.05 24.46
N GLU A 90 -10.86 8.60 23.49
CA GLU A 90 -9.56 7.92 23.67
C GLU A 90 -8.53 8.83 24.36
N LEU A 91 -8.41 10.08 23.90
CA LEU A 91 -7.45 11.05 24.44
C LEU A 91 -8.00 11.82 25.65
N LYS A 92 -9.25 11.54 26.09
CA LYS A 92 -9.95 12.20 27.19
C LYS A 92 -10.05 13.72 27.04
N TYR A 93 -10.26 14.18 25.81
CA TYR A 93 -10.51 15.58 25.49
C TYR A 93 -11.93 15.78 24.99
N SER A 94 -12.42 17.02 25.02
CA SER A 94 -13.70 17.32 24.36
C SER A 94 -13.52 17.34 22.83
N TYR A 95 -14.56 16.91 22.12
CA TYR A 95 -14.62 16.99 20.65
C TYR A 95 -14.27 18.40 20.11
N GLY A 96 -14.77 19.45 20.78
CA GLY A 96 -14.49 20.83 20.40
C GLY A 96 -13.01 21.21 20.52
N TYR A 97 -12.32 20.68 21.55
CA TYR A 97 -10.89 20.90 21.73
C TYR A 97 -10.06 20.18 20.65
N ILE A 98 -10.37 18.91 20.35
CA ILE A 98 -9.73 18.16 19.25
C ILE A 98 -9.86 18.92 17.93
N ARG A 99 -11.06 19.43 17.60
CA ARG A 99 -11.29 20.21 16.38
C ARG A 99 -10.49 21.51 16.34
N LYS A 100 -10.33 22.19 17.48
CA LYS A 100 -9.52 23.41 17.61
C LYS A 100 -8.04 23.12 17.34
N VAL A 101 -7.51 22.05 17.94
CA VAL A 101 -6.10 21.64 17.77
C VAL A 101 -5.81 21.31 16.30
N VAL A 102 -6.68 20.54 15.63
CA VAL A 102 -6.55 20.24 14.19
C VAL A 102 -6.57 21.51 13.33
N SER A 103 -7.47 22.44 13.64
CA SER A 103 -7.59 23.72 12.91
C SER A 103 -6.34 24.60 13.09
N GLN A 104 -5.72 24.59 14.27
CA GLN A 104 -4.50 25.34 14.56
C GLN A 104 -3.26 24.71 13.90
N GLY A 105 -3.13 23.38 13.94
CA GLY A 105 -2.02 22.67 13.29
C GLY A 105 -1.97 22.89 11.78
N ASN A 106 -3.13 22.91 11.10
CA ASN A 106 -3.20 23.19 9.66
C ASN A 106 -2.75 24.62 9.30
N LYS A 107 -2.97 25.60 10.19
CA LYS A 107 -2.56 26.99 9.94
C LYS A 107 -1.05 27.16 10.02
N GLU A 108 -0.38 26.52 10.97
CA GLU A 108 1.08 26.63 11.12
C GLU A 108 1.84 25.99 9.94
N VAL A 109 1.38 24.85 9.43
CA VAL A 109 1.98 24.19 8.26
C VAL A 109 1.81 25.05 6.99
N THR A 110 0.62 25.64 6.81
CA THR A 110 0.33 26.50 5.64
C THR A 110 1.17 27.78 5.64
N ILE A 111 1.39 28.41 6.81
CA ILE A 111 2.22 29.62 6.91
C ILE A 111 3.70 29.35 6.57
N ARG A 112 4.19 28.13 6.86
CA ARG A 112 5.59 27.74 6.57
C ARG A 112 5.83 27.40 5.09
N LEU A 113 4.83 26.87 4.38
CA LEU A 113 4.98 26.47 2.96
C LEU A 113 4.85 27.63 1.96
N VAL A 114 4.28 28.76 2.37
CA VAL A 114 4.04 29.92 1.47
C VAL A 114 5.23 30.90 1.44
N LYS A 115 6.29 30.67 2.21
CA LYS A 115 7.50 31.54 2.24
C LYS A 115 8.69 30.95 1.47
N GLN A 116 8.52 30.62 0.20
CA GLN A 116 9.64 30.42 -0.74
C GLN A 116 9.64 31.51 -1.80
#